data_AF-A0AAE9JN27-F1
#
_entry.id   AF-A0AAE9JN27-F1
#
_cell.length_a   1.000
_cell.length_b   1.000
_cell.length_c   1.000
_cell.angle_alpha   90.00
_cell.angle_beta   90.00
_cell.angle_gamma   90.00
#
_symmetry.space_group_name_H-M   'P 1'
#
loop_
_entity.id
_entity.type
_entity.pdbx_description
1 polymer ?
#
loop_
_entity_poly.entity_id
_entity_poly.type
_entity_poly.pdbx_seq_one_letter_code
_entity_poly.pdbx_strand_id
1 'polypeptide(L)'
;MSSSAISDQMDVESSSAFSPAEPVVDGAFVSKHNLSAEAYQGFKECADSLLSGKVAQPEQLAFIQRTLQICENVILNFEDEKQHLMSDVLLVWAMKQQKLSIATLHTQQLHYKELDLINLQFEYFGELLQQTLSGLDYLKQYYPNVGFEEVHSKVRNLTHYFLYYSIIVSRQPPSVIVKCGEAENHRRSRFWFNTEIRILGGSAFGIDTNNENSNVNCYLITDETAKQLLNNAYLDM
;
A
#
# COMPACT_ATOMS: atom_id res chain seq x y z
N MET A 1 -64.00 4.92 34.73
CA MET A 1 -63.50 4.17 33.56
C MET A 1 -63.12 5.20 32.50
N SER A 2 -61.89 5.07 31.94
CA SER A 2 -61.32 5.75 30.74
C SER A 2 -61.26 7.30 30.77
N SER A 3 -60.13 8.04 30.87
CA SER A 3 -58.83 8.06 30.14
C SER A 3 -59.01 7.95 28.62
N SER A 4 -58.42 8.74 27.73
CA SER A 4 -57.22 9.58 27.75
C SER A 4 -57.22 10.50 26.52
N ALA A 5 -56.31 11.48 26.53
CA ALA A 5 -56.04 12.48 25.51
C ALA A 5 -55.79 11.92 24.09
N ILE A 6 -56.24 12.68 23.08
CA ILE A 6 -55.88 12.52 21.68
C ILE A 6 -54.58 13.30 21.46
N SER A 7 -53.48 12.57 21.26
CA SER A 7 -52.23 13.08 20.70
C SER A 7 -51.98 12.33 19.39
N ASP A 8 -52.40 12.90 18.27
CA ASP A 8 -51.99 12.42 16.95
C ASP A 8 -50.55 12.89 16.70
N GLN A 9 -49.60 12.06 17.12
CA GLN A 9 -48.21 12.15 16.67
C GLN A 9 -48.11 11.55 15.27
N MET A 10 -47.49 12.33 14.38
CA MET A 10 -47.03 11.91 13.08
C MET A 10 -45.98 10.80 13.24
N ASP A 11 -46.34 9.56 12.95
CA ASP A 11 -45.38 8.50 12.66
C ASP A 11 -44.86 8.70 11.23
N VAL A 12 -43.92 9.63 11.08
CA VAL A 12 -42.98 9.59 9.97
C VAL A 12 -42.00 8.48 10.30
N GLU A 13 -42.18 7.31 9.70
CA GLU A 13 -41.16 6.27 9.68
C GLU A 13 -39.92 6.83 8.96
N SER A 14 -39.03 7.43 9.75
CA SER A 14 -37.68 7.79 9.37
C SER A 14 -36.93 6.50 9.11
N SER A 15 -36.92 6.08 7.84
CA SER A 15 -36.04 5.05 7.30
C SER A 15 -34.59 5.55 7.34
N SER A 16 -34.00 5.57 8.54
CA SER A 16 -32.59 5.88 8.76
C SER A 16 -31.93 4.82 9.62
N ALA A 17 -31.35 3.82 8.97
CA ALA A 17 -30.08 3.19 9.34
C ALA A 17 -29.87 1.97 8.44
N PHE A 18 -29.45 2.19 7.20
CA PHE A 18 -28.60 1.18 6.58
C PHE A 18 -27.31 1.20 7.39
N SER A 19 -27.16 0.22 8.29
CA SER A 19 -25.86 -0.09 8.88
C SER A 19 -24.87 -0.24 7.73
N PRO A 20 -23.75 0.50 7.71
CA PRO A 20 -22.69 0.20 6.76
C PRO A 20 -22.30 -1.25 6.97
N ALA A 21 -22.46 -2.08 5.95
CA ALA A 21 -21.90 -3.43 6.00
C ALA A 21 -20.41 -3.28 6.35
N GLU A 22 -19.95 -4.04 7.34
CA GLU A 22 -18.53 -4.11 7.64
C GLU A 22 -17.79 -4.41 6.32
N PRO A 23 -16.66 -3.74 6.06
CA PRO A 23 -15.91 -3.98 4.84
C PRO A 23 -15.51 -5.44 4.79
N VAL A 24 -16.12 -6.18 3.86
CA VAL A 24 -15.81 -7.60 3.63
C VAL A 24 -14.38 -7.65 3.11
N VAL A 25 -13.47 -8.19 3.92
CA VAL A 25 -12.08 -8.40 3.53
C VAL A 25 -12.06 -9.34 2.32
N ASP A 26 -11.35 -8.94 1.27
CA ASP A 26 -11.26 -9.72 0.04
C ASP A 26 -10.71 -11.12 0.32
N GLY A 27 -11.49 -12.16 0.00
CA GLY A 27 -11.09 -13.55 0.20
C GLY A 27 -9.87 -13.95 -0.63
N ALA A 28 -9.64 -13.30 -1.78
CA ALA A 28 -8.43 -13.51 -2.59
C ALA A 28 -7.18 -13.00 -1.85
N PHE A 29 -7.27 -11.81 -1.24
CA PHE A 29 -6.22 -11.28 -0.39
C PHE A 29 -5.92 -12.23 0.78
N VAL A 30 -6.95 -12.64 1.55
CA VAL A 30 -6.74 -13.52 2.71
C VAL A 30 -6.03 -14.83 2.32
N SER A 31 -6.43 -15.42 1.20
CA SER A 31 -5.80 -16.64 0.69
C SER A 31 -4.33 -16.44 0.35
N LYS A 32 -4.00 -15.40 -0.43
CA LYS A 32 -2.63 -15.09 -0.85
C LYS A 32 -1.75 -14.68 0.33
N HIS A 33 -2.27 -13.82 1.21
CA HIS A 33 -1.55 -13.35 2.38
C HIS A 33 -1.19 -14.50 3.33
N ASN A 34 -2.10 -15.45 3.54
CA ASN A 34 -1.81 -16.62 4.36
C ASN A 34 -0.68 -17.48 3.77
N LEU A 35 -0.62 -17.65 2.45
CA LEU A 35 0.47 -18.37 1.79
C LEU A 35 1.82 -17.64 1.96
N SER A 36 1.83 -16.32 1.79
CA SER A 36 3.02 -15.50 2.04
C SER A 36 3.47 -15.56 3.51
N ALA A 37 2.53 -15.48 4.46
CA ALA A 37 2.81 -15.55 5.88
C ALA A 37 3.37 -16.94 6.27
N GLU A 38 2.83 -18.03 5.71
CA GLU A 38 3.33 -19.38 5.91
C GLU A 38 4.75 -19.54 5.33
N ALA A 39 4.99 -19.05 4.11
CA ALA A 39 6.32 -19.08 3.50
C ALA A 39 7.33 -18.29 4.35
N TYR A 40 6.96 -17.08 4.80
CA TYR A 40 7.79 -16.27 5.70
C TYR A 40 8.07 -16.99 7.02
N GLN A 41 7.07 -17.64 7.63
CA GLN A 41 7.26 -18.38 8.87
C GLN A 41 8.30 -19.51 8.69
N GLY A 42 8.27 -20.23 7.56
CA GLY A 42 9.31 -21.21 7.24
C GLY A 42 10.71 -20.61 7.08
N PHE A 43 10.82 -19.41 6.48
CA PHE A 43 12.08 -18.67 6.42
C PHE A 43 12.56 -18.27 7.81
N LYS A 44 11.68 -17.70 8.64
CA LYS A 44 11.99 -17.23 10.00
C LYS A 44 12.55 -18.36 10.86
N GLU A 45 11.93 -19.54 10.83
CA GLU A 45 12.41 -20.71 11.58
C GLU A 45 13.82 -21.13 11.16
N CYS A 46 14.13 -21.06 9.87
CA CYS A 46 15.47 -21.36 9.35
C CYS A 46 16.48 -20.27 9.76
N ALA A 47 16.09 -19.00 9.66
CA ALA A 47 16.92 -17.87 10.06
C ALA A 47 17.25 -17.95 11.56
N ASP A 48 16.25 -18.17 12.42
CA ASP A 48 16.42 -18.33 13.87
C ASP A 48 17.32 -19.53 14.21
N SER A 49 17.19 -20.64 13.49
CA SER A 49 18.04 -21.82 13.68
C SER A 49 19.50 -21.54 13.35
N LEU A 50 19.76 -20.82 12.25
CA LEU A 50 21.10 -20.39 11.84
C LEU A 50 21.71 -19.37 12.79
N LEU A 51 20.93 -18.38 13.22
CA LEU A 51 21.40 -17.28 14.08
C LEU A 51 21.58 -17.71 15.54
N SER A 52 20.80 -18.69 16.00
CA SER A 52 20.96 -19.25 17.36
C SER A 52 22.15 -20.19 17.52
N GLY A 53 22.87 -20.50 16.43
CA GLY A 53 24.04 -21.39 16.46
C GLY A 53 23.72 -22.85 16.79
N LYS A 54 22.44 -23.25 16.70
CA LYS A 54 21.99 -24.63 16.96
C LYS A 54 22.37 -25.61 15.85
N VAL A 55 22.73 -25.10 14.67
CA VAL A 55 23.15 -25.92 13.53
C VAL A 55 24.62 -26.29 13.68
N ALA A 56 24.92 -27.59 13.67
CA ALA A 56 26.29 -28.09 13.76
C ALA A 56 27.10 -27.67 12.52
N GLN A 57 28.36 -27.26 12.71
CA GLN A 57 29.27 -26.85 11.62
C GLN A 57 29.30 -27.78 10.38
N PRO A 58 29.36 -29.12 10.51
CA PRO A 58 29.40 -29.99 9.33
C PRO A 58 28.09 -29.98 8.50
N GLU A 59 26.95 -29.67 9.12
CA GLU A 59 25.64 -29.62 8.45
C GLU A 59 25.25 -28.21 7.98
N GLN A 60 26.02 -27.20 8.40
CA GLN A 60 25.69 -25.79 8.21
C GLN A 60 25.55 -25.40 6.74
N LEU A 61 26.44 -25.86 5.87
CA LEU A 61 26.35 -25.57 4.42
C LEU A 61 25.09 -26.15 3.78
N ALA A 62 24.71 -27.39 4.14
CA ALA A 62 23.50 -28.02 3.64
C ALA A 62 22.25 -27.29 4.15
N PHE A 63 22.27 -26.85 5.42
CA PHE A 63 21.18 -26.07 6.01
C PHE A 63 21.03 -24.69 5.36
N ILE A 64 22.15 -24.02 5.05
CA ILE A 64 22.15 -22.76 4.31
C ILE A 64 21.53 -22.96 2.92
N GLN A 65 21.92 -24.00 2.19
CA GLN A 65 21.34 -24.31 0.87
C GLN A 65 19.82 -24.53 0.94
N ARG A 66 19.34 -25.25 1.95
CA ARG A 66 17.90 -25.42 2.20
C ARG A 66 17.20 -24.09 2.50
N THR A 67 17.85 -23.24 3.30
CA THR A 67 17.31 -21.91 3.65
C THR A 67 17.18 -21.04 2.40
N LEU A 68 18.17 -21.06 1.50
CA LEU A 68 18.10 -20.35 0.22
C LEU A 68 16.94 -20.85 -0.66
N GLN A 69 16.69 -22.17 -0.71
CA GLN A 69 15.54 -22.71 -1.42
C GLN A 69 14.20 -22.25 -0.83
N ILE A 70 14.11 -22.15 0.49
CA ILE A 70 12.93 -21.59 1.17
C ILE A 70 12.76 -20.11 0.82
N CYS A 71 13.86 -19.35 0.74
CA CYS A 71 13.80 -17.96 0.32
C CYS A 71 13.25 -17.78 -1.10
N GLU A 72 13.60 -18.67 -2.04
CA GLU A 72 13.01 -18.63 -3.39
C GLU A 72 11.49 -18.87 -3.34
N ASN A 73 11.01 -19.78 -2.47
CA ASN A 73 9.57 -19.94 -2.25
C ASN A 73 8.92 -18.69 -1.63
N VAL A 74 9.57 -18.02 -0.68
CA VAL A 74 9.09 -16.75 -0.12
C VAL A 74 8.95 -15.69 -1.22
N ILE A 75 9.98 -15.54 -2.06
CA ILE A 75 9.96 -14.57 -3.18
C ILE A 75 8.80 -14.86 -4.13
N LEU A 76 8.55 -16.13 -4.48
CA LEU A 76 7.44 -16.49 -5.37
C LEU A 76 6.07 -16.11 -4.80
N ASN A 77 5.83 -16.38 -3.50
CA ASN A 77 4.57 -16.01 -2.87
C ASN A 77 4.42 -14.49 -2.73
N PHE A 78 5.50 -13.79 -2.41
CA PHE A 78 5.51 -12.32 -2.33
C PHE A 78 5.24 -11.68 -3.69
N GLU A 79 5.79 -12.22 -4.78
CA GLU A 79 5.49 -11.72 -6.13
C GLU A 79 4.01 -11.89 -6.48
N ASP A 80 3.41 -13.03 -6.13
CA ASP A 80 2.01 -13.33 -6.41
C ASP A 80 1.02 -12.48 -5.57
N GLU A 81 1.33 -12.23 -4.30
CA GLU A 81 0.56 -11.32 -3.45
C GLU A 81 0.74 -9.86 -3.89
N LYS A 82 1.98 -9.42 -4.15
CA LYS A 82 2.26 -8.08 -4.70
C LYS A 82 1.49 -7.85 -5.98
N GLN A 83 1.50 -8.81 -6.90
CA GLN A 83 0.82 -8.69 -8.19
C GLN A 83 -0.69 -8.47 -8.02
N HIS A 84 -1.30 -9.21 -7.09
CA HIS A 84 -2.71 -9.06 -6.75
C HIS A 84 -3.00 -7.69 -6.13
N LEU A 85 -2.25 -7.27 -5.11
CA LEU A 85 -2.42 -5.98 -4.44
C LEU A 85 -2.26 -4.80 -5.42
N MET A 86 -1.28 -4.88 -6.32
CA MET A 86 -1.00 -3.79 -7.27
C MET A 86 -1.98 -3.76 -8.44
N SER A 87 -2.26 -4.92 -9.05
CA SER A 87 -2.97 -4.99 -10.33
C SER A 87 -4.47 -5.22 -10.18
N ASP A 88 -4.89 -6.01 -9.19
CA ASP A 88 -6.31 -6.35 -9.03
C ASP A 88 -6.99 -5.43 -8.02
N VAL A 89 -6.26 -4.99 -6.99
CA VAL A 89 -6.80 -4.13 -5.93
C VAL A 89 -6.56 -2.65 -6.25
N LEU A 90 -5.30 -2.20 -6.24
CA LEU A 90 -4.98 -0.78 -6.32
C LEU A 90 -5.28 -0.18 -7.70
N LEU A 91 -4.91 -0.88 -8.79
CA LEU A 91 -5.21 -0.40 -10.14
C LEU A 91 -6.72 -0.29 -10.39
N VAL A 92 -7.51 -1.27 -9.94
CA VAL A 92 -8.97 -1.23 -10.07
C VAL A 92 -9.55 -0.06 -9.27
N TRP A 93 -9.05 0.19 -8.06
CA TRP A 93 -9.41 1.36 -7.28
C TRP A 93 -9.07 2.66 -8.04
N ALA A 94 -7.85 2.79 -8.57
CA ALA A 94 -7.41 3.97 -9.31
C ALA A 94 -8.24 4.22 -10.59
N MET A 95 -8.58 3.16 -11.33
CA MET A 95 -9.45 3.24 -12.51
C MET A 95 -10.87 3.71 -12.17
N LYS A 96 -11.40 3.32 -11.00
CA LYS A 96 -12.67 3.85 -10.49
C LYS A 96 -12.52 5.33 -10.13
N GLN A 97 -11.45 5.71 -9.45
CA GLN A 97 -11.17 7.10 -9.05
C GLN A 97 -11.23 8.07 -10.25
N GLN A 98 -10.66 7.69 -11.40
CA GLN A 98 -10.68 8.51 -12.62
C GLN A 98 -12.10 8.85 -13.12
N LYS A 99 -13.06 7.95 -12.89
CA LYS A 99 -14.46 8.11 -13.35
C LYS A 99 -15.31 8.92 -12.37
N LEU A 100 -14.82 9.16 -11.15
CA LEU A 100 -15.58 9.80 -10.07
C LEU A 100 -15.57 11.33 -10.11
N SER A 101 -14.84 11.94 -11.04
CA SER A 101 -14.76 13.40 -11.21
C SER A 101 -16.14 14.05 -11.44
N ILE A 102 -17.11 13.32 -11.98
CA ILE A 102 -18.49 13.76 -12.22
C ILE A 102 -19.52 13.15 -11.23
N ALA A 103 -19.07 12.33 -10.28
CA ALA A 103 -19.95 11.66 -9.33
C ALA A 103 -20.38 12.59 -8.18
N THR A 104 -21.41 12.17 -7.42
CA THR A 104 -21.83 12.90 -6.21
C THR A 104 -20.75 12.85 -5.13
N LEU A 105 -20.73 13.86 -4.24
CA LEU A 105 -19.80 13.89 -3.11
C LEU A 105 -19.90 12.64 -2.24
N HIS A 106 -21.11 12.11 -2.03
CA HIS A 106 -21.32 10.90 -1.25
C HIS A 106 -20.62 9.68 -1.89
N THR A 107 -20.79 9.50 -3.21
CA THR A 107 -20.11 8.42 -3.96
C THR A 107 -18.59 8.54 -3.89
N GLN A 108 -18.06 9.77 -4.02
CA GLN A 108 -16.63 10.03 -3.89
C GLN A 108 -16.11 9.67 -2.48
N GLN A 109 -16.87 10.00 -1.43
CA GLN A 109 -16.51 9.67 -0.05
C GLN A 109 -16.54 8.18 0.24
N LEU A 110 -17.51 7.43 -0.31
CA LEU A 110 -17.55 5.98 -0.16
C LEU A 110 -16.32 5.33 -0.80
N HIS A 111 -15.98 5.72 -2.03
CA HIS A 111 -14.78 5.22 -2.71
C HIS A 111 -13.48 5.57 -1.99
N TYR A 112 -13.43 6.77 -1.40
CA TYR A 112 -12.28 7.18 -0.59
C TYR A 112 -12.10 6.30 0.65
N LYS A 113 -13.20 5.89 1.31
CA LYS A 113 -13.15 4.98 2.46
C LYS A 113 -12.71 3.56 2.10
N GLU A 114 -12.93 3.11 0.86
CA GLU A 114 -12.40 1.80 0.39
C GLU A 114 -10.87 1.75 0.54
N LEU A 115 -10.20 2.89 0.43
CA LEU A 115 -8.75 2.99 0.54
C LEU A 115 -8.24 2.63 1.94
N ASP A 116 -9.06 2.77 2.99
CA ASP A 116 -8.63 2.42 4.34
C ASP A 116 -8.48 0.89 4.49
N LEU A 117 -9.35 0.12 3.83
CA LEU A 117 -9.21 -1.35 3.76
C LEU A 117 -8.01 -1.75 2.90
N ILE A 118 -7.83 -1.12 1.74
CA ILE A 118 -6.67 -1.37 0.87
C ILE A 118 -5.38 -1.05 1.62
N ASN A 119 -5.33 0.06 2.37
CA ASN A 119 -4.18 0.41 3.18
C ASN A 119 -3.86 -0.70 4.19
N LEU A 120 -4.86 -1.22 4.89
CA LEU A 120 -4.66 -2.31 5.85
C LEU A 120 -4.05 -3.56 5.18
N GLN A 121 -4.53 -3.95 4.00
CA GLN A 121 -3.96 -5.07 3.23
C GLN A 121 -2.50 -4.81 2.85
N PHE A 122 -2.18 -3.58 2.43
CA PHE A 122 -0.83 -3.16 2.10
C PHE A 122 0.10 -3.13 3.32
N GLU A 123 -0.40 -2.73 4.50
CA GLU A 123 0.37 -2.76 5.75
C GLU A 123 0.76 -4.19 6.15
N TYR A 124 -0.15 -5.14 6.06
CA TYR A 124 0.16 -6.54 6.34
C TYR A 124 1.26 -7.09 5.42
N PHE A 125 1.19 -6.79 4.12
CA PHE A 125 2.23 -7.21 3.19
C PHE A 125 3.56 -6.47 3.41
N GLY A 126 3.50 -5.15 3.67
CA GLY A 126 4.66 -4.32 3.99
C GLY A 126 5.42 -4.82 5.23
N GLU A 127 4.71 -5.29 6.25
CA GLU A 127 5.29 -5.90 7.45
C GLU A 127 6.08 -7.18 7.11
N LEU A 128 5.50 -8.09 6.30
CA LEU A 128 6.20 -9.31 5.87
C LEU A 128 7.48 -9.00 5.09
N LEU A 129 7.44 -8.00 4.20
CA LEU A 129 8.60 -7.56 3.44
C LEU A 129 9.71 -7.01 4.36
N GLN A 130 9.34 -6.16 5.31
CA GLN A 130 10.28 -5.53 6.23
C GLN A 130 10.95 -6.57 7.13
N GLN A 131 10.16 -7.50 7.68
CA GLN A 131 10.67 -8.56 8.56
C GLN A 131 11.61 -9.50 7.80
N THR A 132 11.24 -9.87 6.56
CA THR A 132 12.08 -10.71 5.69
C THR A 132 13.41 -10.04 5.36
N LEU A 133 13.38 -8.76 4.97
CA LEU A 133 14.61 -7.98 4.70
C LEU A 133 15.50 -7.89 5.94
N SER A 134 14.92 -7.61 7.11
CA SER A 134 15.67 -7.54 8.36
C SER A 134 16.34 -8.88 8.70
N GLY A 135 15.63 -9.99 8.54
CA GLY A 135 16.19 -11.33 8.73
C GLY A 135 17.35 -11.62 7.76
N LEU A 136 17.20 -11.25 6.48
CA LEU A 136 18.24 -11.42 5.47
C LEU A 136 19.47 -10.55 5.72
N ASP A 137 19.30 -9.33 6.27
CA ASP A 137 20.42 -8.47 6.65
C ASP A 137 21.28 -9.12 7.74
N TYR A 138 20.66 -9.71 8.76
CA TYR A 138 21.40 -10.50 9.76
C TYR A 138 22.09 -11.70 9.10
N LEU A 139 21.40 -12.49 8.29
CA LEU A 139 21.99 -13.67 7.66
C LEU A 139 23.19 -13.34 6.77
N LYS A 140 23.12 -12.28 5.97
CA LYS A 140 24.23 -11.78 5.15
C LYS A 140 25.41 -11.32 6.01
N GLN A 141 25.16 -10.73 7.18
CA GLN A 141 26.22 -10.31 8.09
C GLN A 141 26.97 -11.49 8.71
N TYR A 142 26.24 -12.53 9.14
CA TYR A 142 26.83 -13.71 9.80
C TYR A 142 27.36 -14.75 8.80
N TYR A 143 26.79 -14.82 7.61
CA TYR A 143 27.12 -15.78 6.55
C TYR A 143 27.39 -15.07 5.22
N PRO A 144 28.53 -14.39 5.08
CA PRO A 144 28.85 -13.67 3.85
C PRO A 144 29.24 -14.61 2.70
N ASN A 145 28.90 -14.24 1.48
CA ASN A 145 29.27 -14.90 0.22
C ASN A 145 28.70 -16.33 0.03
N VAL A 146 27.58 -16.65 0.68
CA VAL A 146 26.92 -17.97 0.53
C VAL A 146 25.62 -17.90 -0.28
N GLY A 147 25.22 -16.72 -0.76
CA GLY A 147 24.06 -16.52 -1.62
C GLY A 147 22.94 -15.65 -1.02
N PHE A 148 23.01 -15.33 0.27
CA PHE A 148 22.02 -14.45 0.91
C PHE A 148 22.04 -13.03 0.34
N GLU A 149 23.16 -12.57 -0.21
CA GLU A 149 23.29 -11.28 -0.90
C GLU A 149 22.37 -11.19 -2.13
N GLU A 150 22.33 -12.27 -2.93
CA GLU A 150 21.50 -12.32 -4.13
C GLU A 150 20.01 -12.31 -3.75
N VAL A 151 19.62 -13.16 -2.79
CA VAL A 151 18.26 -13.23 -2.26
C VAL A 151 17.83 -11.88 -1.68
N HIS A 152 18.69 -11.27 -0.85
CA HIS A 152 18.45 -9.95 -0.30
C HIS A 152 18.24 -8.90 -1.40
N SER A 153 19.03 -8.94 -2.47
CA SER A 153 18.85 -8.03 -3.60
C SER A 153 17.49 -8.23 -4.30
N LYS A 154 17.06 -9.47 -4.50
CA LYS A 154 15.75 -9.78 -5.09
C LYS A 154 14.60 -9.24 -4.23
N VAL A 155 14.61 -9.55 -2.93
CA VAL A 155 13.58 -9.06 -2.00
C VAL A 155 13.61 -7.53 -1.90
N ARG A 156 14.80 -6.91 -1.87
CA ARG A 156 14.93 -5.45 -1.87
C ARG A 156 14.30 -4.82 -3.11
N ASN A 157 14.52 -5.39 -4.28
CA ASN A 157 13.94 -4.88 -5.53
C ASN A 157 12.41 -5.00 -5.52
N LEU A 158 11.89 -6.13 -5.03
CA LEU A 158 10.45 -6.35 -4.84
C LEU A 158 9.86 -5.31 -3.87
N THR A 159 10.50 -5.09 -2.73
CA THR A 159 10.09 -4.08 -1.75
C THR A 159 10.15 -2.67 -2.31
N HIS A 160 11.21 -2.33 -3.03
CA HIS A 160 11.34 -1.01 -3.67
C HIS A 160 10.21 -0.78 -4.67
N TYR A 161 9.94 -1.76 -5.54
CA TYR A 161 8.81 -1.71 -6.47
C TYR A 161 7.50 -1.51 -5.70
N PHE A 162 7.24 -2.33 -4.67
CA PHE A 162 6.02 -2.25 -3.88
C PHE A 162 5.84 -0.85 -3.29
N LEU A 163 6.83 -0.35 -2.54
CA LEU A 163 6.75 0.96 -1.90
C LEU A 163 6.62 2.11 -2.90
N TYR A 164 7.33 2.05 -4.03
CA TYR A 164 7.28 3.09 -5.05
C TYR A 164 5.88 3.24 -5.65
N TYR A 165 5.22 2.13 -5.99
CA TYR A 165 3.86 2.15 -6.55
C TYR A 165 2.75 2.30 -5.50
N SER A 166 3.06 2.12 -4.22
CA SER A 166 2.15 2.39 -3.11
C SER A 166 1.99 3.88 -2.78
N ILE A 167 2.79 4.77 -3.38
CA ILE A 167 2.62 6.22 -3.25
C ILE A 167 1.55 6.67 -4.25
N ILE A 168 0.41 7.11 -3.74
CA ILE A 168 -0.75 7.43 -4.57
C ILE A 168 -1.36 8.79 -4.25
N VAL A 169 -2.03 9.37 -5.24
CA VAL A 169 -2.90 10.53 -5.06
C VAL A 169 -4.28 10.04 -4.61
N SER A 170 -4.52 9.98 -3.30
CA SER A 170 -5.79 9.52 -2.72
C SER A 170 -6.95 10.48 -3.01
N ARG A 171 -6.66 11.78 -3.11
CA ARG A 171 -7.61 12.82 -3.53
C ARG A 171 -7.04 13.64 -4.67
N GLN A 172 -7.60 13.43 -5.85
CA GLN A 172 -7.18 14.14 -7.07
C GLN A 172 -7.35 15.66 -6.92
N PRO A 173 -6.42 16.45 -7.48
CA PRO A 173 -6.69 17.85 -7.72
C PRO A 173 -7.87 18.01 -8.70
N PRO A 174 -8.58 19.14 -8.67
CA PRO A 174 -9.67 19.40 -9.61
C PRO A 174 -9.14 19.38 -11.05
N SER A 175 -9.87 18.72 -11.96
CA SER A 175 -9.44 18.50 -13.35
C SER A 175 -9.32 19.78 -14.17
N VAL A 176 -9.99 20.85 -13.74
CA VAL A 176 -9.89 22.18 -14.35
C VAL A 176 -9.58 23.19 -13.26
N ILE A 177 -8.40 23.79 -13.35
CA ILE A 177 -8.01 24.93 -12.51
C ILE A 177 -8.08 26.17 -13.40
N VAL A 178 -8.96 27.11 -13.05
CA VAL A 178 -9.05 28.37 -13.77
C VAL A 178 -7.85 29.23 -13.38
N LYS A 179 -6.85 29.28 -14.26
CA LYS A 179 -5.81 30.28 -14.21
C LYS A 179 -6.37 31.56 -14.83
N CYS A 180 -6.91 32.46 -14.00
CA CYS A 180 -7.16 33.82 -14.48
C CYS A 180 -5.82 34.37 -15.00
N GLY A 181 -5.77 34.78 -16.27
CA GLY A 181 -4.60 35.37 -16.90
C GLY A 181 -4.12 36.63 -16.18
N GLU A 182 -3.07 37.27 -16.69
CA GLU A 182 -2.51 38.51 -16.15
C GLU A 182 -3.58 39.62 -16.10
N ALA A 183 -4.37 39.62 -15.03
CA ALA A 183 -5.10 40.79 -14.61
C ALA A 183 -4.03 41.72 -14.03
N GLU A 184 -3.57 42.65 -14.88
CA GLU A 184 -2.85 43.82 -14.44
C GLU A 184 -3.56 44.42 -13.22
N ASN A 185 -2.87 44.35 -12.09
CA ASN A 185 -3.09 45.15 -10.89
C ASN A 185 -4.25 44.84 -9.93
N HIS A 186 -5.23 43.97 -10.17
CA HIS A 186 -6.25 43.69 -9.14
C HIS A 186 -6.64 42.21 -9.00
N ARG A 187 -6.43 41.69 -7.77
CA ARG A 187 -6.80 40.35 -7.26
C ARG A 187 -6.40 39.17 -8.16
N ARG A 188 -5.24 38.57 -7.86
CA ARG A 188 -5.00 37.16 -8.18
C ARG A 188 -6.12 36.34 -7.54
N SER A 189 -7.13 35.93 -8.31
CA SER A 189 -8.09 34.92 -7.86
C SER A 189 -7.34 33.59 -7.77
N ARG A 190 -6.76 33.35 -6.58
CA ARG A 190 -6.14 32.09 -6.21
C ARG A 190 -7.27 31.15 -5.84
N PHE A 191 -7.59 30.23 -6.74
CA PHE A 191 -8.48 29.13 -6.40
C PHE A 191 -7.67 28.13 -5.57
N TRP A 192 -8.02 28.04 -4.28
CA TRP A 192 -7.47 27.03 -3.40
C TRP A 192 -8.13 25.70 -3.72
N PHE A 193 -7.31 24.65 -3.83
CA PHE A 193 -7.79 23.29 -3.94
C PHE A 193 -7.00 22.41 -2.97
N ASN A 194 -7.63 21.32 -2.56
CA ASN A 194 -7.01 20.34 -1.69
C ASN A 194 -6.78 19.07 -2.50
N THR A 195 -5.56 18.55 -2.43
CA THR A 195 -5.18 17.22 -2.91
C THR A 195 -4.53 16.48 -1.74
N GLU A 196 -4.54 15.17 -1.78
CA GLU A 196 -3.94 14.34 -0.74
C GLU A 196 -3.14 13.24 -1.42
N ILE A 197 -1.94 13.02 -0.88
CA ILE A 197 -1.06 11.90 -1.22
C ILE A 197 -1.04 10.98 -0.01
N ARG A 198 -1.17 9.68 -0.25
CA ARG A 198 -1.05 8.63 0.76
C ARG A 198 0.03 7.64 0.34
N ILE A 199 0.70 7.07 1.33
CA ILE A 199 1.68 6.00 1.16
C ILE A 199 1.07 4.76 1.80
N LEU A 200 0.82 3.72 1.02
CA LEU A 200 0.19 2.49 1.49
C LEU A 200 1.24 1.46 1.89
N GLY A 201 1.13 0.84 3.06
CA GLY A 201 2.05 -0.24 3.47
C GLY A 201 3.47 0.23 3.81
N GLY A 202 3.64 1.53 4.05
CA GLY A 202 4.93 2.16 4.34
C GLY A 202 5.28 2.19 5.82
N SER A 203 4.33 1.89 6.72
CA SER A 203 4.50 2.07 8.17
C SER A 203 5.66 1.25 8.73
N ALA A 204 5.75 -0.02 8.35
CA ALA A 204 6.84 -0.91 8.79
C ALA A 204 8.23 -0.38 8.43
N PHE A 205 8.35 0.39 7.34
CA PHE A 205 9.59 1.00 6.88
C PHE A 205 9.85 2.39 7.46
N GLY A 206 8.98 2.88 8.34
CA GLY A 206 9.04 4.26 8.84
C GLY A 206 8.76 5.30 7.75
N ILE A 207 8.14 4.90 6.65
CA ILE A 207 7.72 5.79 5.56
C ILE A 207 6.24 6.09 5.77
N ASP A 208 5.93 6.74 6.89
CA ASP A 208 4.59 7.20 7.22
C ASP A 208 4.50 8.73 7.18
N THR A 209 3.27 9.24 7.22
CA THR A 209 2.98 10.68 7.22
C THR A 209 3.46 11.40 8.48
N ASN A 210 3.98 10.68 9.48
CA ASN A 210 4.47 11.26 10.73
C ASN A 210 5.98 11.44 10.75
N ASN A 211 6.70 10.98 9.73
CA ASN A 211 8.14 11.13 9.65
C ASN A 211 8.50 12.59 9.26
N GLU A 212 9.05 13.34 10.22
CA GLU A 212 9.45 14.76 10.08
C GLU A 212 10.46 15.00 8.93
N ASN A 213 11.11 13.95 8.43
CA ASN A 213 12.12 14.03 7.37
C ASN A 213 11.57 13.92 5.94
N SER A 214 10.25 13.71 5.77
CA SER A 214 9.64 13.54 4.45
C SER A 214 9.05 14.86 3.93
N ASN A 215 9.62 15.40 2.85
CA ASN A 215 9.10 16.59 2.18
C ASN A 215 8.41 16.21 0.86
N VAL A 216 7.14 16.60 0.72
CA VAL A 216 6.37 16.43 -0.53
C VAL A 216 6.36 17.75 -1.28
N ASN A 217 7.01 17.77 -2.46
CA ASN A 217 7.02 18.93 -3.35
C ASN A 217 6.05 18.71 -4.50
N CYS A 218 5.11 19.65 -4.68
CA CYS A 218 4.11 19.59 -5.75
C CYS A 218 4.46 20.57 -6.87
N TYR A 219 4.58 20.06 -8.09
CA TYR A 219 4.85 20.85 -9.29
C TYR A 219 3.74 20.65 -10.33
N LEU A 220 3.33 21.74 -10.97
CA LEU A 220 2.50 21.67 -12.17
C LEU A 220 3.43 21.49 -13.37
N ILE A 221 3.26 20.39 -14.09
CA ILE A 221 4.09 20.03 -15.25
C ILE A 221 3.24 19.95 -16.52
N THR A 222 3.91 20.02 -17.67
CA THR A 222 3.27 19.81 -18.99
C THR A 222 3.19 18.32 -19.32
N ASP A 223 2.32 17.95 -20.26
CA ASP A 223 2.21 16.58 -20.76
C ASP A 223 3.54 16.09 -21.39
N GLU A 224 4.28 16.98 -22.06
CA GLU A 224 5.60 16.67 -22.60
C GLU A 224 6.61 16.34 -21.49
N THR A 225 6.64 17.16 -20.42
CA THR A 225 7.49 16.90 -19.25
C THR A 225 7.11 15.60 -18.57
N ALA A 226 5.81 15.31 -18.44
CA ALA A 226 5.33 14.05 -17.85
C ALA A 226 5.81 12.82 -18.64
N LYS A 227 5.73 12.86 -19.99
CA LYS A 227 6.24 11.77 -20.86
C LYS A 227 7.75 11.58 -20.73
N GLN A 228 8.51 12.68 -20.62
CA GLN A 228 9.96 12.62 -20.42
C GLN A 228 10.32 12.01 -19.06
N LEU A 229 9.66 12.44 -17.98
CA LEU A 229 9.88 11.89 -16.64
C LEU A 229 9.54 10.40 -16.58
N LEU A 230 8.46 9.99 -17.24
CA LEU A 230 8.06 8.58 -17.34
C LEU A 230 9.15 7.75 -18.04
N ASN A 231 9.65 8.22 -19.17
CA ASN A 231 10.71 7.51 -19.89
C ASN A 231 11.98 7.36 -19.05
N ASN A 232 12.40 8.41 -18.35
CA ASN A 232 13.58 8.34 -17.47
C ASN A 232 13.38 7.35 -16.32
N ALA A 233 12.17 7.31 -15.72
CA ALA A 233 11.86 6.40 -14.62
C ALA A 233 11.89 4.91 -15.02
N TYR A 234 11.67 4.58 -16.30
CA TYR A 234 11.67 3.21 -16.80
C TYR A 234 12.94 2.80 -17.56
N LEU A 235 13.74 3.76 -18.05
CA LEU A 235 14.96 3.49 -18.83
C LEU A 235 16.24 3.59 -18.00
N ASP A 236 16.21 4.22 -16.82
CA ASP A 236 17.36 4.33 -15.90
C ASP A 236 17.33 3.30 -14.74
N MET A 237 16.48 2.26 -14.81
CA MET A 237 16.54 1.05 -13.95
C MET A 237 17.17 -0.13 -14.69
#